data_AF-A0A6L6XX53-F1
#
_entry.id   AF-A0A6L6XX53-F1
#
_cell.length_a   1.000
_cell.length_b   1.000
_cell.length_c   1.000
_cell.angle_alpha   90.00
_cell.angle_beta   90.00
_cell.angle_gamma   90.00
#
_symmetry.space_group_name_H-M   'P 1'
#
loop_
_entity.id
_entity.type
_entity.pdbx_description
1 polymer ?
#
loop_
_entity_poly.entity_id
_entity_poly.type
_entity_poly.pdbx_seq_one_letter_code
_entity_poly.pdbx_strand_id
1 'polypeptide(L)'
;MIPEDAWPAGDRRYWTDDETRLHYDFTETPYATAPYTAEDNAAADERAAKAEAEANRATLADQVHAALTGNRAFLALTSPTNAQVIAQVRALTRQMNTLIRLTVNDLSGTD
;
A
#
# COMPACT_ATOMS: atom_id res chain seq x y z
N MET A 1 1.94 -26.52 6.56
CA MET A 1 0.50 -26.89 6.63
C MET A 1 -0.25 -25.62 6.30
N ILE A 2 -0.88 -25.56 5.12
CA ILE A 2 -1.66 -24.38 4.70
C ILE A 2 -2.92 -24.34 5.57
N PRO A 3 -3.26 -23.23 6.24
CA PRO A 3 -4.47 -23.13 7.05
C PRO A 3 -5.71 -23.36 6.16
N GLU A 4 -6.60 -24.24 6.64
CA GLU A 4 -7.83 -24.65 5.95
C GLU A 4 -8.77 -23.47 5.67
N ASP A 5 -8.64 -22.41 6.47
CA ASP A 5 -9.39 -21.16 6.44
C ASP A 5 -8.99 -20.24 5.26
N ALA A 6 -7.86 -20.54 4.60
CA ALA A 6 -7.40 -19.82 3.40
C ALA A 6 -8.00 -20.40 2.11
N TRP A 7 -8.84 -21.44 2.20
CA TRP A 7 -9.44 -22.09 1.04
C TRP A 7 -10.61 -21.24 0.52
N PRO A 8 -10.55 -20.68 -0.70
CA PRO A 8 -11.72 -20.05 -1.30
C PRO A 8 -12.78 -21.12 -1.58
N ALA A 9 -14.03 -20.86 -1.19
CA ALA A 9 -15.15 -21.74 -1.47
C ALA A 9 -15.38 -21.88 -2.99
N GLY A 10 -15.00 -23.03 -3.56
CA GLY A 10 -15.23 -23.36 -4.97
C GLY A 10 -14.28 -24.45 -5.50
N ASP A 11 -14.70 -25.10 -6.59
CA ASP A 11 -14.05 -26.23 -7.25
C ASP A 11 -12.81 -25.78 -8.06
N ARG A 12 -11.86 -25.08 -7.41
CA ARG A 12 -10.60 -24.66 -8.04
C ARG A 12 -9.53 -25.71 -7.79
N ARG A 13 -9.24 -26.47 -8.84
CA ARG A 13 -8.16 -27.48 -8.88
C ARG A 13 -6.75 -26.88 -8.73
N TYR A 14 -6.63 -25.55 -8.84
CA TYR A 14 -5.36 -24.82 -8.82
C TYR A 14 -5.43 -23.59 -7.92
N TRP A 15 -4.36 -23.33 -7.17
CA TRP A 15 -4.12 -22.09 -6.42
C TRP A 15 -2.76 -21.50 -6.79
N THR A 16 -2.66 -20.18 -6.75
CA THR A 16 -1.46 -19.43 -7.15
C THR A 16 -1.01 -18.55 -5.98
N ASP A 17 0.25 -18.64 -5.60
CA ASP A 17 0.86 -17.87 -4.51
C ASP A 17 1.86 -16.86 -5.07
N ASP A 18 1.57 -15.57 -4.91
CA ASP A 18 2.45 -14.51 -5.40
C ASP A 18 3.63 -14.22 -4.49
N GLU A 19 3.53 -14.59 -3.21
CA GLU A 19 4.60 -14.43 -2.23
C GLU A 19 5.69 -15.48 -2.47
N THR A 20 5.28 -16.72 -2.76
CA THR A 20 6.21 -17.82 -3.04
C THR A 20 6.47 -18.07 -4.53
N ARG A 21 5.72 -17.43 -5.43
CA ARG A 21 5.79 -17.59 -6.90
C ARG A 21 5.57 -19.03 -7.36
N LEU A 22 4.58 -19.69 -6.78
CA LEU A 22 4.27 -21.10 -7.03
C LEU A 22 2.80 -21.31 -7.42
N HIS A 23 2.59 -22.20 -8.39
CA HIS A 23 1.30 -22.83 -8.69
C HIS A 23 1.18 -24.11 -7.88
N TYR A 24 0.04 -24.28 -7.22
CA TYR A 24 -0.32 -25.48 -6.47
C TYR A 24 -1.45 -26.20 -7.19
N ASP A 25 -1.22 -27.46 -7.57
CA ASP A 25 -2.22 -28.36 -8.14
C ASP A 25 -2.72 -29.33 -7.06
N PHE A 26 -4.02 -29.28 -6.78
CA PHE A 26 -4.69 -30.10 -5.77
C PHE A 26 -5.44 -31.31 -6.36
N THR A 27 -5.24 -31.64 -7.64
CA THR A 27 -5.90 -32.81 -8.25
C THR A 27 -5.36 -34.15 -7.72
N GLU A 28 -4.14 -34.18 -7.18
CA GLU A 28 -3.50 -35.39 -6.65
C GLU A 28 -2.86 -35.14 -5.27
N THR A 29 -2.65 -36.22 -4.50
CA THR A 29 -1.94 -36.17 -3.21
C THR A 29 -0.66 -37.01 -3.29
N PRO A 30 0.53 -36.46 -3.00
CA PRO A 30 0.79 -35.08 -2.57
C PRO A 30 0.51 -34.06 -3.68
N TYR A 31 0.11 -32.84 -3.30
CA TYR A 31 -0.12 -31.76 -4.24
C TYR A 31 1.15 -31.50 -5.05
N ALA A 32 0.99 -31.25 -6.35
CA ALA A 32 2.13 -30.87 -7.19
C ALA A 32 2.33 -29.35 -7.11
N THR A 33 3.59 -28.92 -7.09
CA THR A 33 3.95 -27.50 -7.18
C THR A 33 4.74 -27.24 -8.44
N ALA A 34 4.36 -26.22 -9.19
CA ALA A 34 5.13 -25.73 -10.33
C ALA A 34 5.56 -24.28 -10.09
N PRO A 35 6.78 -23.89 -10.47
CA PRO A 35 7.18 -22.49 -10.42
C PRO A 35 6.34 -21.65 -11.38
N TYR A 36 6.15 -20.38 -11.05
CA TYR A 36 5.57 -19.41 -11.96
C TYR A 36 6.36 -19.35 -13.28
N THR A 37 5.63 -19.23 -14.39
CA THR A 37 6.24 -18.88 -15.67
C THR A 37 6.74 -17.43 -15.66
N ALA A 38 7.49 -17.02 -16.68
CA ALA A 38 7.88 -15.62 -16.83
C ALA A 38 6.66 -14.67 -16.93
N GLU A 39 5.58 -15.13 -17.59
CA GLU A 39 4.34 -14.38 -17.71
C GLU A 39 3.62 -14.25 -16.37
N ASP A 40 3.57 -15.33 -15.57
CA ASP A 40 2.97 -15.30 -14.23
C ASP A 40 3.75 -14.39 -13.29
N ASN A 41 5.08 -14.39 -13.39
CA ASN A 41 5.94 -13.48 -12.63
C ASN A 41 5.66 -12.02 -13.00
N ALA A 42 5.59 -11.69 -14.28
CA ALA A 42 5.25 -10.34 -14.73
C ALA A 42 3.84 -9.91 -14.26
N ALA A 43 2.87 -10.82 -14.31
CA ALA A 43 1.51 -10.55 -13.82
C ALA A 43 1.45 -10.39 -12.29
N ALA A 44 2.30 -11.10 -11.54
CA ALA A 44 2.44 -10.92 -10.09
C ALA A 44 3.10 -9.58 -9.77
N ASP A 45 4.13 -9.19 -10.50
CA ASP A 45 4.82 -7.89 -10.35
C ASP A 45 3.86 -6.73 -10.66
N GLU A 46 3.07 -6.82 -11.73
CA GLU A 46 2.07 -5.81 -12.07
C GLU A 46 0.99 -5.66 -10.98
N ARG A 47 0.53 -6.79 -10.40
CA ARG A 47 -0.42 -6.76 -9.29
C ARG A 47 0.18 -6.17 -8.03
N ALA A 48 1.44 -6.49 -7.73
CA ALA A 48 2.16 -5.89 -6.61
C ALA A 48 2.32 -4.38 -6.79
N ALA A 49 2.71 -3.91 -7.98
CA ALA A 49 2.84 -2.48 -8.28
C ALA A 49 1.49 -1.74 -8.16
N LYS A 50 0.40 -2.34 -8.63
CA LYS A 50 -0.97 -1.79 -8.46
C LYS A 50 -1.37 -1.69 -6.99
N ALA A 51 -1.12 -2.74 -6.20
CA ALA A 51 -1.41 -2.75 -4.77
C ALA A 51 -0.58 -1.69 -4.02
N GLU A 52 0.70 -1.52 -4.38
CA GLU A 52 1.56 -0.48 -3.83
C GLU A 52 1.04 0.93 -4.17
N ALA A 53 0.66 1.18 -5.42
CA ALA A 53 0.07 2.46 -5.83
C ALA A 53 -1.26 2.74 -5.09
N GLU A 54 -2.09 1.72 -4.85
CA GLU A 54 -3.31 1.86 -4.03
C GLU A 54 -3.00 2.19 -2.58
N ALA A 55 -2.03 1.51 -1.96
CA ALA A 55 -1.58 1.79 -0.60
C ALA A 55 -0.98 3.19 -0.45
N ASN A 56 -0.21 3.64 -1.45
CA ASN A 56 0.37 4.98 -1.50
C ASN A 56 -0.74 6.05 -1.60
N ARG A 57 -1.74 5.84 -2.45
CA ARG A 57 -2.91 6.75 -2.56
C ARG A 57 -3.71 6.83 -1.27
N ALA A 58 -3.95 5.70 -0.60
CA ALA A 58 -4.63 5.68 0.70
C ALA A 58 -3.83 6.45 1.75
N THR A 59 -2.52 6.21 1.82
CA THR A 59 -1.61 6.91 2.74
C THR A 59 -1.60 8.43 2.46
N LEU A 60 -1.57 8.85 1.20
CA LEU A 60 -1.66 10.25 0.80
C LEU A 60 -2.97 10.89 1.28
N ALA A 61 -4.11 10.21 1.06
CA ALA A 61 -5.42 10.70 1.49
C ALA A 61 -5.46 10.91 3.01
N ASP A 62 -5.00 9.95 3.79
CA ASP A 62 -4.95 10.03 5.26
C ASP A 62 -4.08 11.20 5.74
N GLN A 63 -2.90 11.39 5.14
CA GLN A 63 -2.00 12.50 5.48
C GLN A 63 -2.62 13.85 5.14
N VAL A 64 -3.31 13.98 4.00
CA VAL A 64 -4.04 15.19 3.61
C VAL A 64 -5.17 15.49 4.60
N HIS A 65 -5.94 14.48 5.01
CA HIS A 65 -7.00 14.64 6.01
C HIS A 65 -6.45 15.09 7.38
N ALA A 66 -5.35 14.51 7.83
CA ALA A 66 -4.68 14.92 9.06
C ALA A 66 -4.17 16.37 8.98
N ALA A 67 -3.57 16.77 7.86
CA ALA A 67 -3.09 18.13 7.63
C ALA A 67 -4.25 19.14 7.62
N LEU A 68 -5.36 18.84 6.94
CA LEU A 68 -6.56 19.68 6.92
C LEU A 68 -7.15 19.86 8.32
N THR A 69 -7.20 18.78 9.10
CA THR A 69 -7.71 18.80 10.48
C THR A 69 -6.83 19.69 11.38
N GLY A 70 -5.51 19.51 11.32
CA GLY A 70 -4.56 20.34 12.07
C GLY A 70 -4.61 21.82 11.68
N ASN A 71 -4.70 22.11 10.37
CA ASN A 71 -4.85 23.48 9.88
C ASN A 71 -6.14 24.14 10.34
N ARG A 72 -7.26 23.43 10.30
CA ARG A 72 -8.54 23.93 10.82
C ARG A 72 -8.45 24.24 12.32
N ALA A 73 -7.84 23.36 13.10
CA ALA A 73 -7.63 23.59 14.54
C ALA A 73 -6.77 24.84 14.81
N PHE A 74 -5.69 25.03 14.04
CA PHE A 74 -4.85 26.22 14.15
C PHE A 74 -5.60 27.51 13.75
N LEU A 75 -6.36 27.48 12.65
CA LEU A 75 -7.14 28.64 12.19
C LEU A 75 -8.30 29.01 13.13
N ALA A 76 -8.77 28.06 13.94
CA ALA A 76 -9.79 28.33 14.97
C ALA A 76 -9.23 29.09 16.18
N LEU A 77 -7.89 29.22 16.30
CA LEU A 77 -7.29 29.99 17.38
C LEU A 77 -7.52 31.50 17.16
N THR A 78 -8.21 32.15 18.10
CA THR A 78 -8.49 33.59 18.03
C THR A 78 -7.24 34.45 18.14
N SER A 79 -6.23 33.98 18.86
CA SER A 79 -4.96 34.69 19.05
C SER A 79 -3.84 33.67 19.28
N PRO A 80 -3.26 33.10 18.21
CA PRO A 80 -2.15 32.16 18.33
C PRO A 80 -0.91 32.88 18.85
N THR A 81 -0.22 32.24 19.79
CA THR A 81 1.09 32.67 20.27
C THR A 81 2.17 32.43 19.20
N ASN A 82 3.27 33.17 19.27
CA ASN A 82 4.42 32.96 18.38
C ASN A 82 4.95 31.51 18.42
N ALA A 83 4.93 30.87 19.60
CA ALA A 83 5.33 29.47 19.74
C ALA A 83 4.40 28.53 18.96
N GLN A 84 3.08 28.76 19.01
CA GLN A 84 2.10 27.99 18.24
C GLN A 84 2.25 28.22 16.73
N VAL A 85 2.51 29.45 16.29
CA VAL A 85 2.78 29.75 14.87
C VAL A 85 4.01 28.98 14.38
N ILE A 86 5.11 29.01 15.12
CA ILE A 86 6.35 28.29 14.76
C ILE A 86 6.10 26.77 14.73
N ALA A 87 5.37 26.24 15.71
CA ALA A 87 5.00 24.83 15.74
C ALA A 87 4.17 24.45 14.50
N GLN A 88 3.20 25.28 14.10
CA GLN A 88 2.37 25.04 12.92
C GLN A 88 3.17 25.08 11.63
N VAL A 89 4.07 26.07 11.46
CA VAL A 89 4.94 26.13 10.28
C VAL A 89 5.81 24.89 10.17
N ARG A 90 6.42 24.45 11.28
CA ARG A 90 7.22 23.21 11.31
C ARG A 90 6.38 21.97 10.96
N ALA A 91 5.16 21.88 11.48
CA ALA A 91 4.24 20.79 11.18
C ALA A 91 3.88 20.76 9.69
N LEU A 92 3.50 21.91 9.12
CA LEU A 92 3.18 22.05 7.70
C LEU A 92 4.37 21.71 6.79
N THR A 93 5.57 22.19 7.12
CA THR A 93 6.78 21.84 6.35
C THR A 93 7.05 20.33 6.37
N ARG A 94 6.85 19.66 7.51
CA ARG A 94 7.02 18.19 7.60
C ARG A 94 5.95 17.47 6.79
N GLN A 95 4.69 17.87 6.92
CA GLN A 95 3.57 17.29 6.17
C GLN A 95 3.79 17.44 4.65
N MET A 96 4.19 18.62 4.18
CA MET A 96 4.48 18.83 2.75
C MET A 96 5.65 17.99 2.25
N ASN A 97 6.74 17.86 3.03
CA ASN A 97 7.85 16.99 2.65
C ASN A 97 7.42 15.51 2.56
N THR A 98 6.57 15.04 3.48
CA THR A 98 6.02 13.69 3.42
C THR A 98 5.15 13.50 2.19
N LEU A 99 4.24 14.44 1.88
CA LEU A 99 3.40 14.37 0.69
C LEU A 99 4.22 14.40 -0.60
N ILE A 100 5.25 15.25 -0.69
CA ILE A 100 6.16 15.30 -1.84
C ILE A 100 6.87 13.95 -2.02
N ARG A 101 7.42 13.37 -0.94
CA ARG A 101 8.09 12.06 -1.00
C ARG A 101 7.15 10.96 -1.45
N LEU A 102 5.95 10.90 -0.90
CA LEU A 102 4.94 9.93 -1.30
C LEU A 102 4.55 10.11 -2.77
N THR A 103 4.36 11.36 -3.23
CA THR A 103 4.02 11.64 -4.63
C THR A 103 5.16 11.29 -5.60
N VAL A 104 6.42 11.51 -5.22
CA VAL A 104 7.59 11.13 -6.03
C VAL A 104 7.72 9.61 -6.10
N ASN A 105 7.54 8.91 -4.97
CA ASN A 105 7.53 7.44 -4.94
C ASN A 105 6.30 6.83 -5.64
N ASP A 106 5.25 7.63 -5.90
CA ASP A 106 4.06 7.29 -6.68
C ASP A 106 4.22 7.61 -8.18
N LEU A 107 5.26 8.35 -8.59
CA LEU A 107 5.52 8.75 -9.99
C LEU A 107 6.72 8.05 -10.63
N SER A 108 7.57 7.41 -9.83
CA SER A 108 8.79 6.78 -10.29
C SER A 108 8.86 5.35 -9.80
N GLY A 109 7.93 4.49 -10.22
CA GLY A 109 8.33 3.12 -10.53
C GLY A 109 9.49 3.23 -11.52
N THR A 110 10.71 3.36 -10.99
CA THR A 110 11.93 3.53 -11.75
C THR A 110 12.26 2.16 -12.30
N ASP A 111 11.91 1.95 -13.56
CA ASP A 111 12.65 1.05 -14.44
C ASP A 111 14.14 1.42 -14.47
#